data_AF-X1RYZ4-F1
#
_entry.id   AF-X1RYZ4-F1
#
_cell.length_a   1.000
_cell.length_b   1.000
_cell.length_c   1.000
_cell.angle_alpha   90.00
_cell.angle_beta   90.00
_cell.angle_gamma   90.00
#
_symmetry.space_group_name_H-M   'P 1'
#
loop_
_entity.id
_entity.type
_entity.pdbx_description
1 polymer ?
#
loop_
_entity_poly.entity_id
_entity_poly.type
_entity_poly.pdbx_seq_one_letter_code
_entity_poly.pdbx_strand_id
1 'polypeptide(L)' 'ARKISKYEGTFDSSAFRAIRHGEQGDIDASYELKVLDDADLVSRLFGFKEADFKPEMIDAAIEAAKSVMNN' A
#
# COMPACT_ATOMS: atom_id res chain seq x y z
N ALA A 1 -0.61 -12.38 -4.13
CA ALA A 1 -0.38 -11.32 -5.15
C ALA A 1 -1.63 -10.87 -5.93
N ARG A 2 -2.60 -11.73 -6.32
CA ARG A 2 -3.68 -11.36 -7.29
C ARG A 2 -4.77 -10.36 -6.83
N LYS A 3 -4.83 -9.91 -5.56
CA LYS A 3 -5.98 -9.12 -5.06
C LYS A 3 -5.81 -7.59 -5.11
N ILE A 4 -4.58 -7.07 -5.18
CA ILE A 4 -4.34 -5.61 -5.14
C ILE A 4 -4.20 -5.02 -6.55
N SER A 5 -3.58 -5.75 -7.48
CA SER A 5 -3.38 -5.28 -8.86
C SER A 5 -4.67 -4.92 -9.61
N LYS A 6 -5.81 -5.53 -9.25
CA LYS A 6 -7.12 -5.15 -9.81
C LYS A 6 -7.55 -3.71 -9.54
N TYR A 7 -6.90 -3.03 -8.58
CA TYR A 7 -7.20 -1.65 -8.21
C TYR A 7 -6.15 -0.65 -8.71
N GLU A 8 -5.17 -1.10 -9.50
CA GLU A 8 -4.06 -0.27 -10.01
C GLU A 8 -4.53 1.03 -10.66
N GLY A 9 -5.63 0.99 -11.42
CA GLY A 9 -6.21 2.17 -12.07
C GLY A 9 -6.86 3.20 -11.14
N THR A 10 -6.88 2.94 -9.82
CA THR A 10 -7.49 3.84 -8.81
C THR A 10 -6.53 4.18 -7.68
N PHE A 11 -5.25 3.82 -7.80
CA PHE A 11 -4.24 4.13 -6.77
C PHE A 11 -3.88 5.62 -6.68
N ASP A 12 -4.21 6.41 -7.70
CA ASP A 12 -4.00 7.85 -7.67
C ASP A 12 -5.11 8.61 -6.92
N SER A 13 -6.32 8.04 -6.84
CA SER A 13 -7.52 8.70 -6.35
C SER A 13 -8.06 8.11 -5.06
N SER A 14 -7.70 6.87 -4.75
CA SER A 14 -8.30 6.09 -3.65
C SER A 14 -7.23 5.61 -2.68
N ALA A 15 -7.50 5.75 -1.38
CA ALA A 15 -6.69 5.11 -0.36
C ALA A 15 -7.26 3.72 -0.01
N PHE A 16 -6.38 2.80 0.36
CA PHE A 16 -6.75 1.42 0.69
C PHE A 16 -6.29 1.08 2.11
N ARG A 17 -7.12 0.35 2.84
CA ARG A 17 -6.80 -0.22 4.14
C ARG A 17 -6.56 -1.72 3.97
N ALA A 18 -5.36 -2.17 4.33
CA ALA A 18 -5.07 -3.59 4.50
C ALA A 18 -5.40 -3.98 5.95
N ILE A 19 -6.43 -4.81 6.12
CA ILE A 19 -6.83 -5.36 7.40
C ILE A 19 -6.17 -6.73 7.53
N ARG A 20 -5.27 -6.88 8.50
CA ARG A 20 -4.66 -8.16 8.84
C ARG A 20 -5.60 -8.95 9.75
N HIS A 21 -5.87 -10.18 9.35
CA HIS A 21 -6.61 -11.17 10.13
C HIS A 21 -5.63 -12.27 10.54
N GLY A 22 -5.28 -12.30 11.84
CA GLY A 22 -4.31 -13.25 12.42
C GLY A 22 -3.40 -12.60 13.45
N GLU A 23 -2.81 -13.40 14.34
CA GLU A 23 -1.92 -12.92 15.41
C GLU A 23 -0.51 -12.63 14.90
N GLN A 24 0.26 -11.80 15.60
CA GLN A 24 1.64 -11.49 15.23
C GLN A 24 2.49 -12.77 15.21
N GLY A 25 3.11 -13.09 14.06
CA GLY A 25 3.89 -14.32 13.87
C GLY A 25 3.12 -15.49 13.25
N ASP A 26 1.81 -15.35 13.02
CA ASP A 26 1.01 -16.34 12.30
C ASP A 26 1.33 -16.34 10.81
N ILE A 27 1.79 -17.49 10.29
CA ILE A 27 2.11 -17.74 8.88
C ILE A 27 0.84 -17.77 8.03
N ASP A 28 -0.30 -18.16 8.61
CA ASP A 28 -1.59 -18.21 7.94
C ASP A 28 -2.36 -16.89 8.02
N ALA A 29 -1.71 -15.82 8.52
CA ALA A 29 -2.30 -14.50 8.58
C ALA A 29 -2.78 -14.05 7.19
N SER A 30 -4.07 -13.74 7.10
CA SER A 30 -4.69 -13.30 5.86
C SER A 30 -4.86 -11.79 5.84
N TYR A 31 -4.80 -11.19 4.65
CA TYR A 31 -4.98 -9.75 4.49
C TYR A 31 -6.21 -9.49 3.63
N GLU A 32 -7.11 -8.69 4.15
CA GLU A 32 -8.27 -8.15 3.43
C GLU A 32 -7.97 -6.72 3.01
N LEU A 33 -8.17 -6.41 1.73
CA LEU A 33 -8.02 -5.06 1.19
C LEU A 33 -9.39 -4.41 1.08
N LYS A 34 -9.60 -3.29 1.76
CA LYS A 34 -10.80 -2.45 1.65
C LYS A 34 -10.42 -1.06 1.13
N VAL A 35 -11.29 -0.47 0.31
CA VAL A 35 -11.18 0.95 -0.06
C VAL A 35 -11.55 1.77 1.18
N LEU A 36 -10.78 2.82 1.46
CA LEU A 36 -11.08 3.75 2.53
C LEU A 36 -12.13 4.75 2.05
N ASP A 37 -13.28 4.74 2.70
CA ASP A 37 -14.47 5.56 2.43
C ASP A 37 -14.50 6.87 3.25
N ASP A 38 -13.55 7.06 4.16
CA ASP A 38 -13.37 8.27 4.95
C ASP A 38 -12.60 9.35 4.15
N ALA A 39 -13.33 10.29 3.57
CA ALA A 39 -12.79 11.34 2.72
C ALA A 39 -11.79 12.27 3.45
N ASP A 40 -12.01 12.56 4.73
CA ASP A 40 -11.11 13.42 5.51
C ASP A 40 -9.79 12.71 5.79
N LEU A 41 -9.85 11.43 6.16
CA LEU A 41 -8.66 10.63 6.36
C LEU A 41 -7.91 10.39 5.06
N VAL A 42 -8.62 10.15 3.95
CA VAL A 42 -8.04 10.05 2.61
C VAL A 42 -7.30 11.34 2.27
N SER A 43 -7.93 12.51 2.42
CA SER A 43 -7.31 13.80 2.13
C SER A 43 -6.02 14.02 2.93
N ARG A 44 -6.01 13.67 4.22
CA ARG A 44 -4.81 13.78 5.07
C ARG A 44 -3.69 12.85 4.60
N LEU A 45 -4.02 11.61 4.22
CA LEU A 45 -3.04 10.65 3.68
C LEU A 45 -2.43 11.14 2.35
N PHE A 46 -3.25 11.72 1.48
CA PHE A 46 -2.77 12.32 0.23
C PHE A 46 -1.94 13.59 0.49
N GLY A 47 -2.27 14.39 1.51
CA GLY A 47 -1.43 15.51 1.94
C GLY A 47 -0.05 15.08 2.44
N PHE A 48 0.03 13.98 3.21
CA PHE A 48 1.31 13.39 3.60
C PHE A 48 2.11 12.90 2.40
N LYS A 49 1.43 12.27 1.42
CA LYS A 49 2.07 11.90 0.15
C LYS A 49 2.69 13.12 -0.51
N GLU A 50 1.96 14.22 -0.69
CA GLU A 50 2.54 15.41 -1.35
C GLU A 50 3.71 16.06 -0.60
N ALA A 51 3.70 16.01 0.74
CA ALA A 51 4.76 16.60 1.56
C ALA A 51 6.03 15.74 1.61
N ASP A 52 5.86 14.42 1.75
CA ASP A 52 6.97 13.50 2.05
C ASP A 52 7.41 12.64 0.86
N PHE A 53 6.59 12.54 -0.19
CA PHE A 53 6.90 11.75 -1.38
C PHE A 53 7.76 12.55 -2.35
N LYS A 54 8.96 12.02 -2.64
CA LYS A 54 9.79 12.48 -3.76
C LYS A 54 9.78 11.39 -4.85
N PRO A 55 9.68 11.75 -6.14
CA PRO A 55 9.70 10.78 -7.24
C PRO A 55 10.91 9.82 -7.18
N GLU A 56 12.06 10.31 -6.74
CA GLU A 56 13.31 9.54 -6.53
C GLU A 56 13.15 8.37 -5.55
N MET A 57 12.15 8.40 -4.66
CA MET A 57 11.86 7.32 -3.73
C MET A 57 11.28 6.08 -4.43
N ILE A 58 10.69 6.24 -5.62
CA ILE A 58 10.17 5.12 -6.41
C ILE A 58 11.31 4.21 -6.86
N ASP A 59 12.40 4.78 -7.38
CA ASP A 59 13.55 4.02 -7.87
C ASP A 59 14.21 3.24 -6.74
N ALA A 60 14.37 3.88 -5.57
CA ALA A 60 14.88 3.24 -4.37
C ALA A 60 13.97 2.09 -3.90
N ALA A 61 12.65 2.27 -3.95
CA ALA A 61 11.69 1.23 -3.59
C ALA A 61 11.71 0.04 -4.58
N ILE A 62 11.89 0.31 -5.88
CA ILE A 62 12.03 -0.73 -6.90
C ILE A 62 13.30 -1.55 -6.66
N GLU A 63 14.43 -0.91 -6.40
CA GLU A 63 15.69 -1.62 -6.11
C GLU A 63 15.61 -2.44 -4.82
N ALA A 64 15.00 -1.90 -3.76
CA ALA A 64 14.74 -2.64 -2.54
C ALA A 64 13.86 -3.88 -2.78
N ALA A 65 12.78 -3.74 -3.56
CA ALA A 65 11.90 -4.85 -3.90
C ALA A 65 12.63 -5.93 -4.72
N LYS A 66 13.45 -5.56 -5.71
CA LYS A 66 14.28 -6.51 -6.47
C LYS A 66 15.26 -7.25 -5.57
N SER A 67 15.89 -6.57 -4.61
CA SER A 67 16.82 -7.18 -3.67
C SER A 67 16.16 -8.23 -2.78
N VAL A 68 14.89 -8.03 -2.39
CA VAL A 68 14.10 -9.00 -1.63
C VAL A 68 13.68 -10.20 -2.50
N MET A 69 13.41 -10.01 -3.79
CA MET A 69 13.01 -11.10 -4.70
C MET A 69 14.16 -12.02 -5.12
N ASN A 70 15.41 -11.58 -4.96
CA ASN A 70 16.61 -12.35 -5.29
C ASN A 70 17.25 -13.06 -4.08
N ASN A 71 16.61 -13.04 -2.90
CA ASN A 71 16.91 -13.89 -1.74
C ASN A 71 15.79 -14.90 -1.51
#